data_AF-A0A948BSD2-F1
#
_entry.id   AF-A0A948BSD2-F1
#
_cell.length_a   1.000
_cell.length_b   1.000
_cell.length_c   1.000
_cell.angle_alpha   90.00
_cell.angle_beta   90.00
_cell.angle_gamma   90.00
#
_symmetry.space_group_name_H-M   'P 1'
#
loop_
_entity.id
_entity.type
_entity.pdbx_description
1 polymer ?
#
loop_
_entity_poly.entity_id
_entity_poly.type
_entity_poly.pdbx_seq_one_letter_code
_entity_poly.pdbx_strand_id
1 'polypeptide(L)'
;METSVGPVPQVGSTLGWVDSLGLIRARMGFFRESYRISPGLYCVGEPDANSPVLVSANYKLTFDTLRGALAGQSVWILALDTRGVNVWCAAAHNTFGTAELVNRVRLTQLAKLVTHRKLIVPQLGAPGVSAAKVLKGCGFEVVWGPIRAADIRGFIAAGQKASPEMRKVSFALPERIVLSPVELTLSIKPALVALGVIFVLSGIGPDLFSPAVAWQRLWPAALSLLAGLLTGAVLVPIFLPWVPFRMFYLKGLLAALPVAAGIIALFEAGNPVEEAALFLLCLVVSSFAAMNYTGATPYASPSGVEKEMRSAIPVQILMILGAAGLWLTAPFL
;
A
#
# COMPACT_ATOMS: atom_id res chain seq x y z
N MET A 1 15.66 -24.57 16.00
CA MET A 1 15.77 -25.97 15.55
C MET A 1 17.20 -26.21 15.09
N GLU A 2 17.88 -27.18 15.66
CA GLU A 2 19.19 -27.60 15.14
C GLU A 2 19.01 -28.36 13.84
N THR A 3 19.87 -28.06 12.86
CA THR A 3 19.80 -28.69 11.52
C THR A 3 21.21 -29.01 11.01
N SER A 4 21.29 -29.77 9.92
CA SER A 4 22.57 -30.11 9.27
C SER A 4 23.37 -28.91 8.75
N VAL A 5 22.75 -27.72 8.66
CA VAL A 5 23.40 -26.47 8.20
C VAL A 5 23.51 -25.43 9.32
N GLY A 6 23.26 -25.82 10.56
CA GLY A 6 23.29 -24.96 11.74
C GLY A 6 21.90 -24.64 12.31
N PRO A 7 21.83 -23.76 13.32
CA PRO A 7 20.57 -23.43 13.97
C PRO A 7 19.65 -22.61 13.05
N VAL A 8 18.41 -23.09 12.87
CA VAL A 8 17.35 -22.37 12.15
C VAL A 8 16.32 -21.85 13.17
N PRO A 9 15.98 -20.54 13.15
CA PRO A 9 14.96 -19.99 14.02
C PRO A 9 13.57 -20.63 13.76
N GLN A 10 12.98 -21.17 14.83
CA GLN A 10 11.63 -21.72 14.81
C GLN A 10 10.65 -20.63 15.21
N VAL A 11 9.64 -20.39 14.38
CA VAL A 11 8.61 -19.36 14.61
C VAL A 11 7.25 -20.01 14.85
N GLY A 12 6.50 -19.48 15.80
CA GLY A 12 5.14 -19.93 16.08
C GLY A 12 4.17 -19.55 14.96
N SER A 13 3.19 -20.40 14.70
CA SER A 13 2.06 -20.09 13.80
C SER A 13 0.96 -19.27 14.46
N THR A 14 0.90 -19.26 15.79
CA THR A 14 -0.07 -18.44 16.53
C THR A 14 0.47 -17.02 16.68
N LEU A 15 -0.31 -16.02 16.26
CA LEU A 15 0.05 -14.62 16.41
C LEU A 15 -0.28 -14.15 17.83
N GLY A 16 0.72 -13.60 18.54
CA GLY A 16 0.52 -13.03 19.86
C GLY A 16 -0.04 -11.61 19.79
N TRP A 17 -0.31 -11.02 20.95
CA TRP A 17 -0.79 -9.63 21.04
C TRP A 17 0.23 -8.62 20.47
N VAL A 18 1.53 -8.85 20.68
CA VAL A 18 2.62 -8.00 20.14
C VAL A 18 2.61 -8.01 18.62
N ASP A 19 2.38 -9.18 18.02
CA ASP A 19 2.26 -9.31 16.58
C ASP A 19 1.04 -8.55 16.08
N SER A 20 -0.13 -8.81 16.66
CA SER A 20 -1.38 -8.13 16.29
C SER A 20 -1.26 -6.60 16.37
N LEU A 21 -0.64 -6.08 17.44
CA LEU A 21 -0.37 -4.65 17.57
C LEU A 21 0.59 -4.15 16.49
N GLY A 22 1.66 -4.89 16.20
CA GLY A 22 2.60 -4.57 15.12
C GLY A 22 1.93 -4.56 13.74
N LEU A 23 1.04 -5.52 13.47
CA LEU A 23 0.25 -5.59 12.24
C LEU A 23 -0.66 -4.36 12.09
N ILE A 24 -1.37 -3.98 13.16
CA ILE A 24 -2.23 -2.78 13.17
C ILE A 24 -1.38 -1.54 12.93
N ARG A 25 -0.28 -1.35 13.67
CA ARG A 25 0.60 -0.19 13.52
C ARG A 25 1.16 -0.06 12.10
N ALA A 26 1.62 -1.17 11.51
CA ALA A 26 2.10 -1.20 10.13
C ALA A 26 0.99 -0.85 9.11
N ARG A 27 -0.26 -1.29 9.35
CA ARG A 27 -1.43 -0.94 8.52
C ARG A 27 -1.90 0.49 8.70
N MET A 28 -1.63 1.10 9.86
CA MET A 28 -1.80 2.53 10.09
C MET A 28 -0.61 3.35 9.57
N GLY A 29 0.46 2.72 9.05
CA GLY A 29 1.65 3.43 8.57
C GLY A 29 2.69 3.78 9.64
N PHE A 30 2.43 3.50 10.92
CA PHE A 30 3.41 3.71 11.99
C PHE A 30 4.57 2.71 11.86
N PHE A 31 5.80 3.22 11.74
CA PHE A 31 7.05 2.44 11.64
C PHE A 31 7.07 1.43 10.48
N ARG A 32 6.22 1.63 9.47
CA ARG A 32 6.07 0.73 8.33
C ARG A 32 7.39 0.48 7.60
N GLU A 33 8.21 1.52 7.43
CA GLU A 33 9.50 1.46 6.73
C GLU A 33 10.53 0.57 7.45
N SER A 34 10.42 0.44 8.77
CA SER A 34 11.34 -0.36 9.59
C SER A 34 10.73 -1.68 10.07
N TYR A 35 9.48 -2.01 9.70
CA TYR A 35 8.76 -3.18 10.21
C TYR A 35 9.17 -4.46 9.46
N ARG A 36 10.39 -4.95 9.73
CA ARG A 36 11.01 -6.08 9.02
C ARG A 36 11.65 -7.09 9.96
N ILE A 37 11.84 -8.30 9.46
CA ILE A 37 12.66 -9.35 10.09
C ILE A 37 13.99 -9.50 9.34
N SER A 38 14.93 -10.25 9.92
CA SER A 38 16.16 -10.62 9.22
C SER A 38 15.83 -11.53 8.02
N PRO A 39 16.42 -11.31 6.84
CA PRO A 39 16.30 -12.24 5.73
C PRO A 39 17.02 -13.55 6.07
N GLY A 40 16.45 -14.69 5.71
CA GLY A 40 16.98 -15.97 6.15
C GLY A 40 16.02 -17.14 6.02
N LEU A 41 16.46 -18.28 6.54
CA LEU A 41 15.63 -19.47 6.67
C LEU A 41 15.00 -19.49 8.06
N TYR A 42 13.72 -19.84 8.11
CA TYR A 42 12.93 -20.03 9.31
C TYR A 42 12.17 -21.36 9.19
N CYS A 43 11.67 -21.88 10.30
CA CYS A 43 10.75 -23.03 10.28
C CYS A 43 9.50 -22.78 11.13
N VAL A 44 8.39 -23.41 10.73
CA VAL A 44 7.18 -23.59 11.55
C VAL A 44 7.05 -25.08 11.82
N GLY A 45 6.71 -25.46 13.06
CA GLY A 45 6.65 -26.87 13.45
C GLY A 45 8.02 -27.55 13.43
N GLU A 46 8.05 -28.83 13.10
CA GLU A 46 9.27 -29.65 13.02
C GLU A 46 9.44 -30.18 11.59
N PRO A 47 9.88 -29.33 10.65
CA PRO A 47 10.05 -29.75 9.27
C PRO A 47 11.23 -30.70 9.08
N ASP A 48 11.02 -31.71 8.26
CA ASP A 48 12.02 -32.66 7.82
C ASP A 48 12.55 -32.32 6.41
N ALA A 49 13.30 -33.25 5.82
CA ALA A 49 13.88 -33.07 4.49
C ALA A 49 12.86 -33.16 3.34
N ASN A 50 11.65 -33.63 3.60
CA ASN A 50 10.56 -33.72 2.62
C ASN A 50 9.54 -32.57 2.76
N SER A 51 9.65 -31.79 3.83
CA SER A 51 8.76 -30.70 4.16
C SER A 51 8.86 -29.54 3.16
N PRO A 52 7.73 -28.90 2.81
CA PRO A 52 7.72 -27.89 1.76
C PRO A 52 8.49 -26.63 2.16
N VAL A 53 9.06 -25.96 1.15
CA VAL A 53 9.75 -24.68 1.30
C VAL A 53 8.90 -23.57 0.72
N LEU A 54 8.48 -22.64 1.57
CA LEU A 54 7.69 -21.46 1.23
C LEU A 54 8.59 -20.25 1.13
N VAL A 55 8.46 -19.45 0.06
CA VAL A 55 9.23 -18.21 -0.11
C VAL A 55 8.37 -17.02 0.34
N SER A 56 8.96 -16.07 1.05
CA SER A 56 8.28 -14.86 1.50
C SER A 56 9.20 -13.64 1.49
N ALA A 57 8.63 -12.46 1.74
CA ALA A 57 9.36 -11.22 1.92
C ALA A 57 9.75 -11.02 3.39
N ASN A 58 10.84 -10.30 3.66
CA ASN A 58 11.24 -9.96 5.04
C ASN A 58 10.43 -8.81 5.68
N TYR A 59 9.43 -8.26 4.98
CA TYR A 59 8.44 -7.37 5.60
C TYR A 59 7.63 -8.13 6.65
N LYS A 60 7.71 -7.73 7.92
CA LYS A 60 7.19 -8.52 9.05
C LYS A 60 5.68 -8.74 8.95
N LEU A 61 4.92 -7.77 8.44
CA LEU A 61 3.49 -7.94 8.15
C LEU A 61 3.22 -9.08 7.15
N THR A 62 4.01 -9.20 6.09
CA THR A 62 3.91 -10.28 5.10
C THR A 62 4.33 -11.61 5.69
N PHE A 63 5.43 -11.64 6.44
CA PHE A 63 5.93 -12.84 7.10
C PHE A 63 4.94 -13.38 8.15
N ASP A 64 4.40 -12.50 9.00
CA ASP A 64 3.41 -12.84 10.02
C ASP A 64 2.12 -13.36 9.40
N THR A 65 1.67 -12.75 8.30
CA THR A 65 0.50 -13.22 7.55
C THR A 65 0.71 -14.64 7.02
N LEU A 66 1.92 -14.97 6.54
CA LEU A 66 2.24 -16.32 6.08
C LEU A 66 2.29 -17.31 7.25
N ARG A 67 3.08 -17.04 8.31
CA ARG A 67 3.19 -17.98 9.44
C ARG A 67 1.87 -18.17 10.20
N GLY A 68 1.05 -17.12 10.30
CA GLY A 68 -0.31 -17.20 10.83
C GLY A 68 -1.19 -18.22 10.11
N ALA A 69 -0.95 -18.40 8.81
CA ALA A 69 -1.67 -19.35 7.98
C ALA A 69 -1.08 -20.78 8.03
N LEU A 70 -0.09 -21.08 8.89
CA LEU A 70 0.62 -22.38 8.92
C LEU A 70 0.38 -23.20 10.19
N ALA A 71 -0.68 -22.92 10.95
CA ALA A 71 -0.99 -23.72 12.14
C ALA A 71 -1.16 -25.21 11.83
N GLY A 72 -0.49 -26.04 12.62
CA GLY A 72 -0.46 -27.49 12.44
C GLY A 72 0.33 -27.96 11.22
N GLN A 73 1.21 -27.13 10.64
CA GLN A 73 2.08 -27.51 9.53
C GLN A 73 3.54 -27.51 9.97
N SER A 74 4.32 -28.44 9.40
CA SER A 74 5.78 -28.46 9.49
C SER A 74 6.36 -28.01 8.16
N VAL A 75 6.88 -26.77 8.09
CA VAL A 75 7.37 -26.19 6.82
C VAL A 75 8.61 -25.32 7.02
N TRP A 76 9.40 -25.19 5.95
CA TRP A 76 10.48 -24.22 5.86
C TRP A 76 9.96 -22.91 5.25
N ILE A 77 10.41 -21.76 5.77
CA ILE A 77 10.11 -20.43 5.22
C ILE A 77 11.43 -19.74 4.86
N LEU A 78 11.62 -19.44 3.58
CA LEU A 78 12.74 -18.67 3.07
C LEU A 78 12.31 -17.20 2.90
N ALA A 79 12.69 -16.34 3.84
CA ALA A 79 12.45 -14.90 3.79
C ALA A 79 13.55 -14.20 2.98
N LEU A 80 13.18 -13.60 1.85
CA LEU A 80 14.06 -12.82 0.99
C LEU A 80 14.28 -11.41 1.54
N ASP A 81 15.45 -10.82 1.24
CA ASP A 81 15.68 -9.42 1.59
C ASP A 81 14.95 -8.47 0.62
N THR A 82 13.74 -8.09 1.00
CA THR A 82 12.93 -7.12 0.27
C THR A 82 13.02 -5.72 0.87
N ARG A 83 13.99 -5.47 1.77
CA ARG A 83 14.15 -4.22 2.51
C ARG A 83 12.89 -3.78 3.26
N GLY A 84 12.08 -4.72 3.74
CA GLY A 84 10.82 -4.41 4.42
C GLY A 84 9.67 -4.04 3.49
N VAL A 85 9.72 -4.42 2.22
CA VAL A 85 8.62 -4.24 1.26
C VAL A 85 7.86 -5.56 1.06
N ASN A 86 6.54 -5.51 0.92
CA ASN A 86 5.72 -6.70 0.66
C ASN A 86 6.07 -7.38 -0.68
N VAL A 87 5.63 -8.63 -0.89
CA VAL A 87 5.98 -9.43 -2.08
C VAL A 87 5.65 -8.72 -3.40
N TRP A 88 4.44 -8.17 -3.56
CA TRP A 88 4.00 -7.63 -4.84
C TRP A 88 4.78 -6.37 -5.23
N CYS A 89 4.90 -5.42 -4.30
CA CYS A 89 5.67 -4.19 -4.52
C CYS A 89 7.16 -4.51 -4.71
N ALA A 90 7.72 -5.41 -3.89
CA ALA A 90 9.12 -5.80 -3.97
C ALA A 90 9.45 -6.52 -5.29
N ALA A 91 8.51 -7.27 -5.85
CA ALA A 91 8.68 -7.92 -7.15
C ALA A 91 8.74 -6.90 -8.29
N ALA A 92 7.89 -5.87 -8.25
CA ALA A 92 7.94 -4.78 -9.22
C ALA A 92 9.28 -3.99 -9.17
N HIS A 93 9.89 -3.89 -7.99
CA HIS A 93 11.21 -3.27 -7.78
C HIS A 93 12.39 -4.25 -7.82
N ASN A 94 12.18 -5.50 -8.23
CA ASN A 94 13.20 -6.57 -8.32
C ASN A 94 13.93 -6.95 -7.00
N THR A 95 13.52 -6.43 -5.83
CA THR A 95 14.07 -6.86 -4.54
C THR A 95 13.50 -8.20 -4.11
N PHE A 96 12.23 -8.48 -4.40
CA PHE A 96 11.70 -9.85 -4.46
C PHE A 96 11.98 -10.39 -5.87
N GLY A 97 13.25 -10.70 -6.14
CA GLY A 97 13.73 -10.99 -7.48
C GLY A 97 14.43 -12.34 -7.61
N THR A 98 14.62 -12.77 -8.86
CA THR A 98 15.35 -14.01 -9.19
C THR A 98 16.74 -14.06 -8.55
N ALA A 99 17.50 -12.96 -8.64
CA ALA A 99 18.87 -12.89 -8.13
C ALA A 99 18.90 -13.07 -6.60
N GLU A 100 18.03 -12.36 -5.88
CA GLU A 100 17.94 -12.47 -4.43
C GLU A 100 17.44 -13.86 -4.01
N LEU A 101 16.46 -14.43 -4.70
CA LEU A 101 15.99 -15.80 -4.41
C LEU A 101 17.11 -16.84 -4.54
N VAL A 102 17.86 -16.81 -5.65
CA VAL A 102 18.99 -17.71 -5.88
C VAL A 102 20.09 -17.49 -4.83
N ASN A 103 20.40 -16.24 -4.52
CA ASN A 103 21.37 -15.88 -3.49
C ASN A 103 20.95 -16.44 -2.12
N ARG A 104 19.69 -16.23 -1.71
CA ARG A 104 19.18 -16.71 -0.43
C ARG A 104 19.22 -18.24 -0.32
N VAL A 105 18.84 -18.97 -1.36
CA VAL A 105 18.91 -20.44 -1.41
C VAL A 105 20.34 -20.94 -1.18
N ARG A 106 21.33 -20.28 -1.77
CA ARG A 106 22.75 -20.64 -1.59
C ARG A 106 23.25 -20.31 -0.19
N LEU A 107 22.96 -19.10 0.30
CA LEU A 107 23.40 -18.65 1.62
C LEU A 107 22.80 -19.45 2.78
N THR A 108 21.57 -19.96 2.64
CA THR A 108 20.95 -20.85 3.63
C THR A 108 21.35 -22.31 3.47
N GLN A 109 22.14 -22.64 2.43
CA GLN A 109 22.50 -24.02 2.08
C GLN A 109 21.28 -24.96 1.98
N LEU A 110 20.14 -24.43 1.51
CA LEU A 110 18.85 -25.13 1.52
C LEU A 110 18.89 -26.51 0.84
N ALA A 111 19.73 -26.67 -0.18
CA ALA A 111 19.93 -27.93 -0.91
C ALA A 111 20.43 -29.09 -0.03
N LYS A 112 21.03 -28.81 1.13
CA LYS A 112 21.49 -29.80 2.12
C LYS A 112 20.41 -30.15 3.15
N LEU A 113 19.37 -29.33 3.27
CA LEU A 113 18.28 -29.53 4.22
C LEU A 113 17.13 -30.32 3.64
N VAL A 114 16.80 -30.10 2.37
CA VAL A 114 15.68 -30.79 1.71
C VAL A 114 16.17 -31.75 0.63
N THR A 115 15.51 -32.90 0.51
CA THR A 115 15.77 -33.92 -0.52
C THR A 115 15.22 -33.48 -1.88
N HIS A 116 14.12 -32.73 -1.89
CA HIS A 116 13.49 -32.21 -3.10
C HIS A 116 14.16 -30.91 -3.59
N ARG A 117 13.77 -30.45 -4.77
CA ARG A 117 14.24 -29.20 -5.40
C ARG A 117 13.08 -28.33 -5.84
N LYS A 118 12.18 -28.01 -4.91
CA LYS A 118 10.96 -27.21 -5.17
C LYS A 118 10.84 -26.05 -4.20
N LEU A 119 10.49 -24.87 -4.71
CA LEU A 119 10.22 -23.65 -3.94
C LEU A 119 8.81 -23.19 -4.23
N ILE A 120 7.98 -23.09 -3.20
CA ILE A 120 6.62 -22.54 -3.32
C ILE A 120 6.73 -21.02 -3.23
N VAL A 121 6.60 -20.34 -4.36
CA VAL A 121 6.73 -18.88 -4.48
C VAL A 121 5.35 -18.24 -4.58
N PRO A 122 5.06 -17.15 -3.86
CA PRO A 122 3.77 -16.48 -3.97
C PRO A 122 3.55 -15.95 -5.38
N GLN A 123 2.33 -16.08 -5.89
CA GLN A 123 2.04 -15.76 -7.28
C GLN A 123 2.26 -14.28 -7.64
N LEU A 124 2.01 -13.36 -6.71
CA LEU A 124 2.27 -11.93 -6.92
C LEU A 124 3.77 -11.58 -6.99
N GLY A 125 4.66 -12.55 -6.75
CA GLY A 125 6.10 -12.43 -6.98
C GLY A 125 6.53 -12.66 -8.43
N ALA A 126 5.64 -13.15 -9.29
CA ALA A 126 5.94 -13.48 -10.68
C ALA A 126 6.60 -12.35 -11.51
N PRO A 127 6.25 -11.07 -11.34
CA PRO A 127 6.91 -9.99 -12.08
C PRO A 127 8.43 -9.88 -11.84
N GLY A 128 8.93 -10.26 -10.66
CA GLY A 128 10.36 -10.19 -10.30
C GLY A 128 11.12 -11.52 -10.40
N VAL A 129 10.40 -12.64 -10.45
CA VAL A 129 10.99 -13.99 -10.37
C VAL A 129 10.79 -14.77 -11.68
N SER A 130 11.90 -15.13 -12.31
CA SER A 130 11.94 -15.99 -13.49
C SER A 130 12.23 -17.44 -13.08
N ALA A 131 11.23 -18.31 -13.16
CA ALA A 131 11.34 -19.73 -12.81
C ALA A 131 12.50 -20.43 -13.53
N ALA A 132 12.67 -20.18 -14.84
CA ALA A 132 13.76 -20.75 -15.63
C ALA A 132 15.15 -20.30 -15.15
N LYS A 133 15.31 -19.02 -14.78
CA LYS A 133 16.58 -18.50 -14.24
C LYS A 133 16.85 -19.01 -12.83
N VAL A 134 15.82 -19.23 -12.01
CA VAL A 134 15.96 -19.86 -10.69
C VAL A 134 16.45 -21.30 -10.84
N LEU A 135 15.81 -22.08 -11.71
CA LEU A 135 16.21 -23.46 -11.99
C LEU A 135 17.67 -23.53 -12.47
N LYS A 136 18.05 -22.69 -13.44
CA LYS A 136 19.44 -22.60 -13.90
C LYS A 136 20.41 -22.11 -12.81
N GLY A 137 19.96 -21.24 -11.93
CA GLY A 137 20.79 -20.57 -10.92
C GLY A 137 21.06 -21.41 -9.67
N CYS A 138 20.08 -22.16 -9.17
CA CYS A 138 20.24 -22.95 -7.94
C CYS A 138 19.70 -24.38 -8.04
N GLY A 139 19.19 -24.81 -9.19
CA GLY A 139 18.64 -26.16 -9.38
C GLY A 139 17.26 -26.38 -8.76
N PHE A 140 16.64 -25.36 -8.18
CA PHE A 140 15.28 -25.44 -7.64
C PHE A 140 14.23 -25.03 -8.67
N GLU A 141 13.19 -25.85 -8.79
CA GLU A 141 11.98 -25.55 -9.53
C GLU A 141 11.09 -24.58 -8.73
N VAL A 142 10.53 -23.59 -9.41
CA VAL A 142 9.54 -22.68 -8.81
C VAL A 142 8.14 -23.24 -9.03
N VAL A 143 7.45 -23.49 -7.93
CA VAL A 143 6.02 -23.83 -7.90
C VAL A 143 5.26 -22.59 -7.46
N TRP A 144 4.33 -22.11 -8.28
CA TRP A 144 3.54 -20.93 -7.93
C TRP A 144 2.46 -21.28 -6.91
N GLY A 145 2.61 -20.80 -5.68
CA GLY A 145 1.61 -20.91 -4.62
C GLY A 145 0.39 -20.03 -4.85
N PRO A 146 -0.60 -20.06 -3.93
CA PRO A 146 -1.79 -19.22 -3.99
C PRO A 146 -1.48 -17.73 -3.81
N ILE A 147 -2.46 -16.87 -4.11
CA ILE A 147 -2.38 -15.42 -3.83
C ILE A 147 -2.50 -15.14 -2.33
N ARG A 148 -3.43 -15.82 -1.65
CA ARG A 148 -3.69 -15.63 -0.21
C ARG A 148 -2.91 -16.65 0.61
N ALA A 149 -2.31 -16.20 1.71
CA ALA A 149 -1.63 -17.09 2.64
C ALA A 149 -2.59 -18.12 3.25
N ALA A 150 -3.86 -17.75 3.49
CA ALA A 150 -4.87 -18.64 4.06
C ALA A 150 -5.09 -19.93 3.24
N ASP A 151 -4.88 -19.86 1.92
CA ASP A 151 -5.08 -20.99 1.01
C ASP A 151 -3.89 -21.97 1.01
N ILE A 152 -2.78 -21.63 1.68
CA ILE A 152 -1.53 -22.42 1.58
C ILE A 152 -1.70 -23.85 2.11
N ARG A 153 -2.50 -24.04 3.16
CA ARG A 153 -2.75 -25.38 3.72
C ARG A 153 -3.52 -26.25 2.74
N GLY A 154 -4.60 -25.71 2.18
CA GLY A 154 -5.41 -26.38 1.16
C GLY A 154 -4.57 -26.68 -0.09
N PHE A 155 -3.73 -25.74 -0.51
CA PHE A 155 -2.81 -25.92 -1.64
C PHE A 155 -1.80 -27.05 -1.42
N ILE A 156 -1.19 -27.13 -0.23
CA ILE A 156 -0.25 -28.21 0.12
C ILE A 156 -0.98 -29.56 0.17
N ALA A 157 -2.14 -29.60 0.83
CA ALA A 157 -2.98 -30.81 0.91
C ALA A 157 -3.44 -31.31 -0.47
N ALA A 158 -3.69 -30.40 -1.42
CA ALA A 158 -4.04 -30.72 -2.80
C ALA A 158 -2.82 -31.10 -3.68
N GLY A 159 -1.67 -31.40 -3.08
CA GLY A 159 -0.47 -31.80 -3.81
C GLY A 159 0.17 -30.66 -4.61
N GLN A 160 0.12 -29.43 -4.07
CA GLN A 160 0.68 -28.21 -4.70
C GLN A 160 0.01 -27.84 -6.02
N LYS A 161 -1.29 -28.15 -6.17
CA LYS A 161 -2.12 -27.74 -7.30
C LYS A 161 -3.07 -26.63 -6.85
N ALA A 162 -2.90 -25.44 -7.41
CA ALA A 162 -3.74 -24.29 -7.08
C ALA A 162 -5.05 -24.36 -7.87
N SER A 163 -6.17 -24.18 -7.17
CA SER A 163 -7.48 -24.02 -7.81
C SER A 163 -7.58 -22.67 -8.53
N PRO A 164 -8.52 -22.49 -9.48
CA PRO A 164 -8.76 -21.20 -10.12
C PRO A 164 -9.07 -20.06 -9.14
N GLU A 165 -9.70 -20.36 -8.01
CA GLU A 165 -10.06 -19.38 -6.96
C GLU A 165 -8.81 -18.86 -6.24
N MET A 166 -7.86 -19.74 -5.93
CA MET A 166 -6.56 -19.39 -5.32
C MET A 166 -5.72 -18.46 -6.20
N ARG A 167 -6.06 -18.35 -7.49
CA ARG A 167 -5.40 -17.52 -8.51
C ARG A 167 -6.07 -16.16 -8.71
N LYS A 168 -7.18 -15.86 -8.02
CA LYS A 168 -7.98 -14.64 -8.23
C LYS A 168 -7.95 -13.72 -7.01
N VAL A 169 -7.93 -12.42 -7.26
CA VAL A 169 -8.22 -11.38 -6.27
C VAL A 169 -9.67 -10.94 -6.47
N SER A 170 -10.49 -11.04 -5.43
CA SER A 170 -11.92 -10.68 -5.52
C SER A 170 -12.12 -9.17 -5.67
N PHE A 171 -11.20 -8.39 -5.10
CA PHE A 171 -11.23 -6.94 -5.01
C PHE A 171 -12.55 -6.41 -4.42
N ALA A 172 -13.11 -7.16 -3.46
CA ALA A 172 -14.28 -6.78 -2.69
C ALA A 172 -14.04 -5.53 -1.83
N LEU A 173 -15.10 -4.97 -1.25
CA LEU A 173 -15.02 -3.72 -0.49
C LEU A 173 -13.92 -3.72 0.60
N PRO A 174 -13.77 -4.76 1.45
CA PRO A 174 -12.71 -4.79 2.46
C PRO A 174 -11.30 -4.72 1.85
N GLU A 175 -11.11 -5.31 0.67
CA GLU A 175 -9.82 -5.31 -0.03
C GLU A 175 -9.52 -3.95 -0.65
N ARG A 176 -10.55 -3.19 -1.05
CA ARG A 176 -10.42 -1.84 -1.63
C ARG A 176 -10.08 -0.78 -0.58
N ILE A 177 -10.70 -0.87 0.59
CA ILE A 177 -10.50 0.12 1.68
C ILE A 177 -9.32 -0.21 2.59
N VAL A 178 -8.66 -1.36 2.38
CA VAL A 178 -7.60 -1.85 3.27
C VAL A 178 -6.40 -0.89 3.39
N LEU A 179 -6.19 -0.05 2.37
CA LEU A 179 -5.11 0.95 2.34
C LEU A 179 -5.53 2.32 2.86
N SER A 180 -6.83 2.60 2.97
CA SER A 180 -7.32 3.91 3.44
C SER A 180 -6.72 4.35 4.78
N PRO A 181 -6.54 3.48 5.80
CA PRO A 181 -5.95 3.92 7.06
C PRO A 181 -4.50 4.40 6.94
N VAL A 182 -3.67 3.73 6.13
CA VAL A 182 -2.28 4.17 5.91
C VAL A 182 -2.25 5.45 5.07
N GLU A 183 -3.08 5.56 4.04
CA GLU A 183 -3.15 6.77 3.20
C GLU A 183 -3.53 8.01 4.01
N LEU A 184 -4.53 7.88 4.90
CA LEU A 184 -4.92 8.96 5.80
C LEU A 184 -3.79 9.33 6.77
N THR A 185 -3.13 8.33 7.38
CA THR A 185 -2.06 8.59 8.35
C THR A 185 -0.84 9.24 7.70
N LEU A 186 -0.47 8.81 6.50
CA LEU A 186 0.62 9.42 5.72
C LEU A 186 0.27 10.85 5.28
N SER A 187 -1.03 11.14 5.11
CA SER A 187 -1.52 12.47 4.74
C SER A 187 -1.57 13.46 5.92
N ILE A 188 -1.47 13.01 7.18
CA ILE A 188 -1.53 13.90 8.37
C ILE A 188 -0.44 14.96 8.32
N LYS A 189 0.83 14.57 8.10
CA LYS A 189 1.95 15.54 8.11
C LYS A 189 1.82 16.56 6.96
N PRO A 190 1.60 16.16 5.69
CA PRO A 190 1.31 17.10 4.61
C PRO A 190 0.10 18.00 4.90
N ALA A 191 -0.97 17.45 5.48
CA ALA A 191 -2.17 18.21 5.82
C ALA A 191 -1.88 19.29 6.88
N LEU A 192 -1.13 18.97 7.94
CA LEU A 192 -0.74 19.95 8.95
C LEU A 192 0.14 21.06 8.38
N VAL A 193 1.07 20.72 7.47
CA VAL A 193 1.87 21.72 6.74
C VAL A 193 0.97 22.59 5.86
N ALA A 194 0.05 21.99 5.12
CA ALA A 194 -0.91 22.71 4.27
C ALA A 194 -1.79 23.66 5.10
N LEU A 195 -2.28 23.22 6.27
CA LEU A 195 -3.05 24.06 7.19
C LEU A 195 -2.23 25.24 7.72
N GLY A 196 -0.95 25.04 8.04
CA GLY A 196 -0.05 26.13 8.43
C GLY A 196 0.16 27.15 7.32
N VAL A 197 0.35 26.69 6.08
CA VAL A 197 0.44 27.56 4.90
C VAL A 197 -0.87 28.30 4.69
N ILE A 198 -2.00 27.60 4.68
CA ILE A 198 -3.34 28.18 4.51
C ILE A 198 -3.58 29.24 5.58
N PHE A 199 -3.26 28.98 6.86
CA PHE A 199 -3.41 29.95 7.94
C PHE A 199 -2.65 31.25 7.65
N VAL A 200 -1.40 31.16 7.19
CA VAL A 200 -0.62 32.34 6.82
C VAL A 200 -1.26 33.09 5.65
N LEU A 201 -1.70 32.37 4.60
CA LEU A 201 -2.36 32.99 3.44
C LEU A 201 -3.72 33.60 3.82
N SER A 202 -4.45 32.98 4.73
CA SER A 202 -5.76 33.42 5.20
C SER A 202 -5.72 34.76 5.93
N GLY A 203 -4.60 35.08 6.59
CA GLY A 203 -4.43 36.36 7.27
C GLY A 203 -4.14 37.52 6.34
N ILE A 204 -3.69 37.27 5.11
CA ILE A 204 -3.37 38.31 4.13
C ILE A 204 -4.65 38.97 3.62
N GLY A 205 -4.70 40.30 3.69
CA GLY A 205 -5.85 41.09 3.25
C GLY A 205 -5.51 42.58 3.15
N PRO A 206 -6.54 43.45 3.03
CA PRO A 206 -6.36 44.91 2.89
C PRO A 206 -5.52 45.54 4.01
N ASP A 207 -5.65 45.04 5.23
CA ASP A 207 -4.90 45.51 6.42
C ASP A 207 -3.51 44.84 6.56
N LEU A 208 -2.92 44.36 5.46
CA LEU A 208 -1.70 43.54 5.37
C LEU A 208 -1.82 42.15 6.01
N PHE A 209 -2.09 42.06 7.32
CA PHE A 209 -2.26 40.78 8.01
C PHE A 209 -3.18 40.86 9.23
N SER A 210 -4.19 39.99 9.30
CA SER A 210 -5.09 39.85 10.46
C SER A 210 -5.14 38.41 10.98
N PRO A 211 -4.65 38.15 12.22
CA PRO A 211 -4.74 36.83 12.84
C PRO A 211 -6.19 36.36 13.08
N ALA A 212 -7.11 37.28 13.32
CA ALA A 212 -8.53 36.96 13.51
C ALA A 212 -9.16 36.44 12.22
N VAL A 213 -8.89 37.12 11.10
CA VAL A 213 -9.33 36.69 9.75
C VAL A 213 -8.67 35.38 9.36
N ALA A 214 -7.38 35.21 9.69
CA ALA A 214 -6.67 33.96 9.48
C ALA A 214 -7.38 32.76 10.11
N TRP A 215 -7.81 32.91 11.37
CA TRP A 215 -8.51 31.86 12.11
C TRP A 215 -9.92 31.58 11.56
N GLN A 216 -10.66 32.63 11.21
CA GLN A 216 -12.01 32.51 10.65
C GLN A 216 -12.00 31.74 9.33
N ARG A 217 -11.07 32.08 8.42
CA ARG A 217 -10.96 31.48 7.10
C ARG A 217 -10.28 30.10 7.13
N LEU A 218 -9.49 29.81 8.17
CA LEU A 218 -8.86 28.50 8.32
C LEU A 218 -9.89 27.37 8.47
N TRP A 219 -11.01 27.60 9.17
CA TRP A 219 -11.97 26.53 9.45
C TRP A 219 -12.66 25.96 8.20
N PRO A 220 -13.24 26.79 7.30
CA PRO A 220 -13.75 26.31 6.01
C PRO A 220 -12.67 25.60 5.17
N ALA A 221 -11.44 26.15 5.14
CA ALA A 221 -10.35 25.55 4.39
C ALA A 221 -9.90 24.19 4.96
N ALA A 222 -9.88 24.06 6.28
CA ALA A 222 -9.57 22.81 6.96
C ALA A 222 -10.63 21.74 6.66
N LEU A 223 -11.90 22.12 6.61
CA LEU A 223 -12.96 21.19 6.24
C LEU A 223 -12.85 20.77 4.77
N SER A 224 -12.62 21.70 3.85
CA SER A 224 -12.42 21.38 2.43
C SER A 224 -11.21 20.47 2.20
N LEU A 225 -10.11 20.71 2.92
CA LEU A 225 -8.94 19.83 2.92
C LEU A 225 -9.29 18.43 3.44
N LEU A 226 -9.94 18.34 4.61
CA LEU A 226 -10.33 17.08 5.22
C LEU A 226 -11.30 16.29 4.33
N ALA A 227 -12.30 16.96 3.75
CA ALA A 227 -13.27 16.34 2.88
C ALA A 227 -12.64 15.87 1.57
N GLY A 228 -11.70 16.62 1.00
CA GLY A 228 -10.91 16.17 -0.14
C GLY A 228 -10.13 14.91 0.19
N LEU A 229 -9.44 14.88 1.34
CA LEU A 229 -8.69 13.71 1.81
C LEU A 229 -9.59 12.49 2.01
N LEU A 230 -10.72 12.65 2.70
CA LEU A 230 -11.69 11.55 2.92
C LEU A 230 -12.31 11.09 1.60
N THR A 231 -12.55 12.00 0.66
CA THR A 231 -13.10 11.62 -0.64
C THR A 231 -12.10 10.77 -1.42
N GLY A 232 -10.87 11.24 -1.60
CA GLY A 232 -9.86 10.51 -2.37
C GLY A 232 -9.38 9.23 -1.68
N ALA A 233 -9.17 9.26 -0.37
CA ALA A 233 -8.63 8.13 0.38
C ALA A 233 -9.68 7.11 0.82
N VAL A 234 -10.97 7.48 0.91
CA VAL A 234 -12.04 6.59 1.43
C VAL A 234 -13.18 6.43 0.44
N LEU A 235 -13.79 7.51 -0.05
CA LEU A 235 -14.96 7.40 -0.92
C LEU A 235 -14.61 6.81 -2.29
N VAL A 236 -13.49 7.20 -2.89
CA VAL A 236 -13.04 6.64 -4.18
C VAL A 236 -12.86 5.12 -4.12
N PRO A 237 -12.13 4.51 -3.17
CA PRO A 237 -12.03 3.05 -3.10
C PRO A 237 -13.37 2.36 -2.79
N ILE A 238 -14.24 2.98 -1.98
CA ILE A 238 -15.60 2.47 -1.71
C ILE A 238 -16.42 2.40 -3.01
N PHE A 239 -16.41 3.49 -3.79
CA PHE A 239 -17.22 3.61 -4.99
C PHE A 239 -16.50 3.23 -6.30
N LEU A 240 -15.29 2.68 -6.20
CA LEU A 240 -14.40 2.44 -7.32
C LEU A 240 -15.03 1.75 -8.55
N PRO A 241 -15.92 0.73 -8.40
CA PRO A 241 -16.59 0.09 -9.54
C PRO A 241 -17.54 1.01 -10.32
N TRP A 242 -18.06 2.06 -9.68
CA TRP A 242 -19.07 2.95 -10.25
C TRP A 242 -18.50 4.30 -10.70
N VAL A 243 -17.36 4.74 -10.16
CA VAL A 243 -16.73 5.98 -10.62
C VAL A 243 -16.18 5.76 -12.03
N PRO A 244 -16.52 6.60 -13.03
CA PRO A 244 -16.04 6.43 -14.39
C PRO A 244 -14.51 6.62 -14.51
N PHE A 245 -13.96 6.37 -15.70
CA PHE A 245 -12.54 6.46 -16.05
C PHE A 245 -11.64 5.37 -15.44
N ARG A 246 -10.47 5.17 -16.05
CA ARG A 246 -9.41 4.29 -15.52
C ARG A 246 -8.41 5.05 -14.63
N MET A 247 -8.19 6.32 -14.91
CA MET A 247 -7.24 7.18 -14.19
C MET A 247 -7.85 7.60 -12.84
N PHE A 248 -7.15 7.33 -11.75
CA PHE A 248 -7.58 7.64 -10.39
C PHE A 248 -7.61 9.12 -10.09
N TYR A 249 -6.70 9.93 -10.64
CA TYR A 249 -6.75 11.37 -10.40
C TYR A 249 -8.07 11.99 -10.91
N LEU A 250 -8.62 11.50 -12.04
CA LEU A 250 -9.95 11.89 -12.53
C LEU A 250 -11.07 11.34 -11.66
N LYS A 251 -10.95 10.09 -11.17
CA LYS A 251 -11.92 9.54 -10.21
C LYS A 251 -12.02 10.40 -8.95
N GLY A 252 -10.89 10.87 -8.43
CA GLY A 252 -10.83 11.76 -7.28
C GLY A 252 -11.50 13.11 -7.54
N LEU A 253 -11.26 13.71 -8.71
CA LEU A 253 -11.94 14.95 -9.11
C LEU A 253 -13.46 14.75 -9.16
N LEU A 254 -13.92 13.71 -9.85
CA LEU A 254 -15.35 13.48 -10.05
C LEU A 254 -16.08 13.12 -8.76
N ALA A 255 -15.47 12.29 -7.92
CA ALA A 255 -16.02 11.93 -6.62
C ALA A 255 -16.14 13.14 -5.68
N ALA A 256 -15.25 14.12 -5.82
CA ALA A 256 -15.25 15.32 -4.97
C ALA A 256 -16.21 16.41 -5.42
N LEU A 257 -16.72 16.42 -6.66
CA LEU A 257 -17.70 17.41 -7.14
C LEU A 257 -18.91 17.56 -6.19
N PRO A 258 -19.68 16.50 -5.86
CA PRO A 258 -20.83 16.63 -4.97
C PRO A 258 -20.42 16.96 -3.52
N VAL A 259 -19.26 16.47 -3.07
CA VAL A 259 -18.76 16.72 -1.70
C VAL A 259 -18.36 18.19 -1.54
N ALA A 260 -17.61 18.73 -2.50
CA ALA A 260 -17.22 20.13 -2.53
C ALA A 260 -18.45 21.05 -2.61
N ALA A 261 -19.41 20.76 -3.50
CA ALA A 261 -20.66 21.51 -3.58
C ALA A 261 -21.44 21.50 -2.26
N GLY A 262 -21.51 20.34 -1.58
CA GLY A 262 -22.15 20.23 -0.28
C GLY A 262 -21.46 21.06 0.81
N ILE A 263 -20.12 21.16 0.81
CA ILE A 263 -19.39 22.02 1.75
C ILE A 263 -19.69 23.49 1.49
N ILE A 264 -19.69 23.93 0.24
CA ILE A 264 -20.04 25.31 -0.11
C ILE A 264 -21.46 25.64 0.35
N ALA A 265 -22.42 24.76 0.09
CA ALA A 265 -23.81 24.94 0.52
C ALA A 265 -23.99 24.94 2.05
N LEU A 266 -23.07 24.32 2.82
CA LEU A 266 -23.13 24.31 4.29
C LEU A 266 -22.50 25.55 4.93
N PHE A 267 -21.46 26.12 4.31
CA PHE A 267 -20.68 27.21 4.90
C PHE A 267 -21.07 28.59 4.42
N GLU A 268 -21.70 28.70 3.24
CA GLU A 268 -22.10 29.97 2.61
C GLU A 268 -21.11 31.10 2.95
N ALA A 269 -19.88 30.99 2.45
CA ALA A 269 -18.80 31.90 2.82
C ALA A 269 -19.11 33.36 2.43
N GLY A 270 -20.18 33.58 1.64
CA GLY A 270 -20.70 34.90 1.27
C GLY A 270 -19.85 35.59 0.21
N ASN A 271 -18.64 35.06 -0.06
CA ASN A 271 -17.76 35.48 -1.11
C ASN A 271 -17.58 34.35 -2.14
N PRO A 272 -18.11 34.50 -3.37
CA PRO A 272 -18.06 33.45 -4.39
C PRO A 272 -16.62 33.10 -4.83
N VAL A 273 -15.67 34.03 -4.66
CA VAL A 273 -14.24 33.79 -4.95
C VAL A 273 -13.64 32.86 -3.90
N GLU A 274 -13.99 33.07 -2.63
CA GLU A 274 -13.57 32.19 -1.54
C GLU A 274 -14.19 30.79 -1.69
N GLU A 275 -15.47 30.72 -2.04
CA GLU A 275 -16.16 29.44 -2.30
C GLU A 275 -15.52 28.68 -3.47
N ALA A 276 -15.16 29.37 -4.55
CA ALA A 276 -14.46 28.76 -5.68
C ALA A 276 -13.08 28.23 -5.27
N ALA A 277 -12.35 28.94 -4.40
CA ALA A 277 -11.06 28.48 -3.87
C ALA A 277 -11.21 27.20 -3.03
N LEU A 278 -12.20 27.17 -2.12
CA LEU A 278 -12.51 26.00 -1.28
C LEU A 278 -12.96 24.79 -2.11
N PHE A 279 -13.76 25.05 -3.14
CA PHE A 279 -14.21 24.03 -4.08
C PHE A 279 -13.01 23.39 -4.81
N LEU A 280 -12.13 24.21 -5.40
CA LEU A 280 -10.93 23.72 -6.07
C LEU A 280 -9.97 23.00 -5.13
N LEU A 281 -9.82 23.48 -3.88
CA LEU A 281 -9.00 22.82 -2.85
C LEU A 281 -9.51 21.40 -2.56
N CYS A 282 -10.83 21.23 -2.35
CA CYS A 282 -11.42 19.91 -2.11
C CYS A 282 -11.19 18.97 -3.30
N LEU A 283 -11.39 19.46 -4.53
CA LEU A 283 -11.17 18.68 -5.75
C LEU A 283 -9.71 18.22 -5.91
N VAL A 284 -8.75 19.14 -5.81
CA VAL A 284 -7.34 18.81 -6.04
C VAL A 284 -6.79 17.86 -4.97
N VAL A 285 -7.19 18.04 -3.72
CA VAL A 285 -6.79 17.16 -2.61
C VAL A 285 -7.36 15.75 -2.80
N SER A 286 -8.64 15.64 -3.20
CA SER A 286 -9.25 14.34 -3.53
C SER A 286 -8.58 13.69 -4.74
N SER A 287 -8.26 14.47 -5.77
CA SER A 287 -7.54 14.00 -6.96
C SER A 287 -6.18 13.40 -6.59
N PHE A 288 -5.41 14.12 -5.76
CA PHE A 288 -4.09 13.68 -5.31
C PHE A 288 -4.18 12.42 -4.44
N ALA A 289 -5.08 12.41 -3.44
CA ALA A 289 -5.28 11.26 -2.55
C ALA A 289 -5.77 10.02 -3.31
N ALA A 290 -6.64 10.17 -4.30
CA ALA A 290 -7.10 9.07 -5.14
C ALA A 290 -5.96 8.48 -6.00
N MET A 291 -5.07 9.32 -6.53
CA MET A 291 -3.95 8.90 -7.38
C MET A 291 -2.99 7.93 -6.66
N ASN A 292 -2.90 7.97 -5.34
CA ASN A 292 -2.10 6.99 -4.57
C ASN A 292 -2.57 5.54 -4.78
N TYR A 293 -3.82 5.33 -5.18
CA TYR A 293 -4.37 4.00 -5.46
C TYR A 293 -4.02 3.46 -6.86
N THR A 294 -3.47 4.27 -7.77
CA THR A 294 -3.12 3.81 -9.13
C THR A 294 -2.18 2.61 -9.07
N GLY A 295 -1.17 2.64 -8.21
CA GLY A 295 -0.20 1.54 -8.03
C GLY A 295 -0.67 0.41 -7.10
N ALA A 296 -1.84 0.56 -6.47
CA ALA A 296 -2.38 -0.38 -5.49
C ALA A 296 -3.55 -1.20 -6.03
N THR A 297 -3.92 -1.00 -7.29
CA THR A 297 -5.04 -1.67 -7.94
C THR A 297 -4.55 -2.55 -9.09
N PRO A 298 -5.32 -3.58 -9.49
CA PRO A 298 -4.94 -4.44 -10.60
C PRO A 298 -5.08 -3.77 -11.98
N TYR A 299 -5.36 -2.46 -12.05
CA TYR A 299 -5.62 -1.77 -13.31
C TYR A 299 -4.37 -1.28 -14.03
N ALA A 300 -3.34 -0.87 -13.29
CA ALA A 300 -2.16 -0.22 -13.86
C ALA A 300 -0.91 -1.08 -13.70
N SER A 301 -0.12 -1.18 -14.77
CA SER A 301 1.28 -1.60 -14.71
C SER A 301 2.14 -0.46 -14.16
N PRO A 302 3.40 -0.71 -13.77
CA PRO A 302 4.33 0.36 -13.38
C PRO A 302 4.43 1.49 -14.43
N SER A 303 4.48 1.15 -15.71
CA SER A 303 4.44 2.13 -16.81
C SER A 303 3.11 2.88 -16.93
N GLY A 304 1.99 2.23 -16.57
CA GLY A 304 0.67 2.85 -16.49
C GLY A 304 0.59 3.87 -15.35
N VAL A 305 1.15 3.54 -14.17
CA VAL A 305 1.26 4.45 -13.03
C VAL A 305 2.06 5.69 -13.43
N GLU A 306 3.24 5.50 -14.03
CA GLU A 306 4.09 6.61 -14.47
C GLU A 306 3.38 7.50 -15.49
N LYS A 307 2.68 6.91 -16.46
CA LYS A 307 1.90 7.66 -17.45
C LYS A 307 0.82 8.51 -16.80
N GLU A 308 0.08 7.94 -15.84
CA GLU A 308 -0.96 8.68 -15.12
C GLU A 308 -0.36 9.84 -14.32
N MET A 309 0.70 9.60 -13.57
CA MET A 309 1.37 10.63 -12.77
C MET A 309 1.87 11.80 -13.63
N ARG A 310 2.49 11.50 -14.78
CA ARG A 310 2.96 12.54 -15.73
C ARG A 310 1.83 13.42 -16.26
N SER A 311 0.62 12.86 -16.43
CA SER A 311 -0.56 13.66 -16.82
C SER A 311 -1.23 14.38 -15.65
N ALA A 312 -1.28 13.76 -14.48
CA ALA A 312 -2.05 14.24 -13.34
C ALA A 312 -1.37 15.38 -12.60
N ILE A 313 -0.05 15.25 -12.37
CA ILE A 313 0.70 16.20 -11.53
C ILE A 313 0.63 17.63 -12.08
N PRO A 314 0.83 17.92 -13.38
CA PRO A 314 0.69 19.28 -13.90
C PRO A 314 -0.71 19.87 -13.69
N VAL A 315 -1.76 19.06 -13.89
CA VAL A 315 -3.15 19.49 -13.68
C VAL A 315 -3.39 19.82 -12.22
N GLN A 316 -2.96 18.96 -11.30
CA GLN A 316 -3.10 19.17 -9.86
C GLN A 316 -2.31 20.40 -9.38
N ILE A 317 -1.12 20.64 -9.92
CA ILE A 317 -0.33 21.85 -9.64
C ILE A 317 -1.08 23.10 -10.09
N LEU A 318 -1.61 23.12 -11.31
CA LEU A 318 -2.39 24.25 -11.81
C LEU A 318 -3.64 24.51 -10.96
N MET A 319 -4.33 23.45 -10.53
CA MET A 319 -5.51 23.57 -9.68
C MET A 319 -5.20 24.11 -8.29
N ILE A 320 -4.12 23.65 -7.64
CA ILE A 320 -3.76 24.15 -6.30
C ILE A 320 -3.25 25.59 -6.37
N LEU A 321 -2.52 25.97 -7.44
CA LEU A 321 -2.12 27.36 -7.67
C LEU A 321 -3.33 28.26 -7.93
N GLY A 322 -4.31 27.77 -8.72
CA GLY A 322 -5.58 28.48 -8.93
C GLY A 322 -6.36 28.65 -7.63
N ALA A 323 -6.47 27.60 -6.82
CA ALA A 323 -7.12 27.67 -5.51
C ALA A 323 -6.43 28.69 -4.58
N ALA A 324 -5.09 28.66 -4.51
CA ALA A 324 -4.31 29.62 -3.73
C ALA A 324 -4.46 31.06 -4.23
N GLY A 325 -4.49 31.26 -5.55
CA GLY A 325 -4.71 32.57 -6.17
C GLY A 325 -6.07 33.14 -5.79
N LEU A 326 -7.15 32.36 -5.97
CA LEU A 326 -8.51 32.76 -5.59
C LEU A 326 -8.60 33.05 -4.08
N TRP A 327 -8.01 32.19 -3.25
CA TRP A 327 -7.98 32.37 -1.79
C TRP A 327 -7.31 33.68 -1.38
N LEU A 328 -6.20 34.05 -2.04
CA LEU A 328 -5.47 35.28 -1.76
C LEU A 328 -6.20 36.52 -2.27
N THR A 329 -6.91 36.43 -3.39
CA THR A 329 -7.63 37.59 -3.95
C THR A 329 -8.97 37.85 -3.30
N ALA A 330 -9.60 36.82 -2.71
CA ALA A 330 -10.95 36.93 -2.15
C ALA A 330 -11.13 38.08 -1.12
N PRO A 331 -10.19 38.36 -0.19
CA PRO A 331 -10.34 39.48 0.75
C PRO A 331 -10.29 40.89 0.13
N PHE A 332 -9.87 41.00 -1.14
CA PHE A 332 -9.74 42.27 -1.86
C PHE A 332 -10.89 42.54 -2.84
N LEU A 333 -11.82 41.58 -2.97
CA LEU A 333 -12.96 41.60 -3.90
C LEU A 333 -14.27 41.55 -3.09
#